data_AF-U9UET1-F1
#
_entry.id   AF-U9UET1-F1
#
_cell.length_a   1.000
_cell.length_b   1.000
_cell.length_c   1.000
_cell.angle_alpha   90.00
_cell.angle_beta   90.00
_cell.angle_gamma   90.00
#
_symmetry.space_group_name_H-M   'P 1'
#
loop_
_entity.id
_entity.type
_entity.pdbx_description
1 polymer ?
#
loop_
_entity_poly.entity_id
_entity_poly.type
_entity_poly.pdbx_seq_one_letter_code
_entity_poly.pdbx_strand_id
1 'polypeptide(L)'
;MFDRKTLYKLNEKSDIYSLGVIFWELTSRSFPFNYETRDNHVVMLEILNGVREKPIPNTNVKFIELYQKCWEHEPDKRPNIRQVNSELNSIDSENNNNVCTVFYSKEKKTSEEIEIEDSDLSNCDKECDLNAMMTFQDS
;
A
#
# COMPACT_ATOMS: atom_id res chain seq x y z
N MET A 1 22.21 -0.99 20.80
CA MET A 1 22.42 -2.38 20.38
C MET A 1 21.05 -2.98 20.14
N PHE A 2 20.64 -3.12 18.89
CA PHE A 2 19.39 -3.80 18.56
C PHE A 2 19.51 -5.24 19.03
N ASP A 3 18.66 -5.64 19.98
CA ASP A 3 18.61 -7.02 20.43
C ASP A 3 18.07 -7.88 19.27
N ARG A 4 18.86 -8.84 18.80
CA ARG A 4 18.50 -9.77 17.71
C ARG A 4 17.35 -10.73 18.09
N LYS A 5 16.66 -10.47 19.21
CA LYS A 5 15.60 -11.29 19.80
C LYS A 5 14.19 -10.71 19.70
N THR A 6 13.99 -9.51 19.18
CA THR A 6 12.65 -9.16 18.65
C THR A 6 12.52 -9.78 17.27
N LEU A 7 12.36 -11.11 17.23
CA LEU A 7 11.88 -11.78 16.04
C LEU A 7 10.53 -11.15 15.69
N TYR A 8 10.42 -10.60 14.48
CA TYR A 8 9.10 -10.33 13.91
C TYR A 8 8.28 -11.61 14.04
N LYS A 9 7.19 -11.55 14.81
CA LYS A 9 6.38 -12.73 15.10
C LYS A 9 5.49 -12.99 13.89
N LEU A 10 5.88 -13.99 13.10
CA LEU A 10 5.03 -14.54 12.05
C LEU A 10 3.74 -15.08 12.67
N ASN A 11 2.61 -14.52 12.25
CA ASN A 11 1.28 -14.90 12.69
C ASN A 11 0.24 -14.36 11.70
N GLU A 12 -1.02 -14.71 11.90
CA GLU A 12 -2.13 -14.26 11.05
C GLU A 12 -2.19 -12.74 10.88
N LYS A 13 -1.91 -11.94 11.93
CA LYS A 13 -1.88 -10.47 11.83
C LYS A 13 -0.70 -9.97 10.99
N SER A 14 0.39 -10.73 10.96
CA SER A 14 1.57 -10.49 10.14
C SER A 14 1.25 -10.73 8.65
N ASP A 15 0.42 -11.75 8.36
CA ASP A 15 -0.06 -12.06 7.01
C ASP A 15 -1.08 -11.02 6.52
N ILE A 16 -1.94 -10.51 7.42
CA ILE A 16 -2.87 -9.44 7.08
C ILE A 16 -2.13 -8.13 6.74
N TYR A 17 -1.00 -7.86 7.41
CA TYR A 17 -0.17 -6.70 7.06
C TYR A 17 0.40 -6.82 5.65
N SER A 18 1.02 -7.95 5.30
CA SER A 18 1.55 -8.15 3.96
C SER A 18 0.44 -8.13 2.90
N LEU A 19 -0.75 -8.63 3.22
CA LEU A 19 -1.91 -8.51 2.35
C LEU A 19 -2.30 -7.04 2.09
N GLY A 20 -2.26 -6.18 3.11
CA GLY A 20 -2.49 -4.73 2.95
C GLY A 20 -1.46 -4.06 2.03
N VAL A 21 -0.19 -4.46 2.13
CA VAL A 21 0.87 -3.98 1.22
C VAL A 21 0.62 -4.44 -0.22
N ILE A 22 0.24 -5.71 -0.43
CA ILE A 22 -0.10 -6.26 -1.75
C ILE A 22 -1.32 -5.54 -2.35
N PHE A 23 -2.35 -5.27 -1.55
CA PHE A 23 -3.53 -4.53 -2.03
C PHE A 23 -3.16 -3.14 -2.53
N TRP A 24 -2.28 -2.42 -1.82
CA TRP A 24 -1.79 -1.15 -2.31
C TRP A 24 -0.97 -1.30 -3.60
N GLU A 25 -0.07 -2.28 -3.67
CA GLU A 25 0.75 -2.57 -4.86
C GLU A 25 -0.11 -2.86 -6.10
N LEU A 26 -1.21 -3.61 -5.95
CA LEU A 26 -2.17 -3.85 -7.03
C LEU A 26 -2.82 -2.55 -7.54
N THR A 27 -3.06 -1.59 -6.67
CA THR A 27 -3.64 -0.29 -7.05
C THR A 27 -2.62 0.65 -7.67
N SER A 28 -1.40 0.67 -7.16
CA SER A 28 -0.33 1.59 -7.59
C SER A 28 0.46 1.08 -8.79
N ARG A 29 0.45 -0.25 -9.01
CA ARG A 29 1.35 -0.96 -9.93
C ARG A 29 2.81 -0.56 -9.73
N SER A 30 3.19 -0.30 -8.49
CA SER A 30 4.50 0.25 -8.10
C SER A 30 5.05 -0.49 -6.89
N PHE A 31 6.38 -0.53 -6.77
CA PHE A 31 7.05 -1.15 -5.64
C PHE A 31 6.77 -0.37 -4.35
N PRO A 32 6.28 -1.02 -3.28
CA PRO A 32 6.05 -0.36 -2.00
C PRO A 32 7.34 0.24 -1.45
N PHE A 33 7.26 1.46 -0.94
CA PHE A 33 8.35 2.26 -0.38
C PHE A 33 9.51 2.52 -1.34
N ASN A 34 9.34 2.26 -2.64
CA ASN A 34 10.42 2.22 -3.65
C ASN A 34 11.59 1.33 -3.20
N TYR A 35 11.31 0.21 -2.52
CA TYR A 35 12.33 -0.60 -1.84
C TYR A 35 13.47 -1.06 -2.76
N GLU A 36 13.21 -1.28 -4.06
CA GLU A 36 14.25 -1.71 -5.02
C GLU A 36 15.41 -0.72 -5.16
N THR A 37 15.15 0.56 -4.92
CA THR A 37 16.12 1.64 -5.08
C THR A 37 16.68 2.13 -3.75
N ARG A 38 16.26 1.53 -2.63
CA ARG A 38 16.51 2.05 -1.27
C ARG A 38 17.11 0.97 -0.37
N ASP A 39 17.82 1.43 0.65
CA ASP A 39 18.33 0.56 1.70
C ASP A 39 17.18 0.00 2.57
N ASN A 40 17.16 -1.31 2.78
CA ASN A 40 16.12 -2.01 3.53
C ASN A 40 16.01 -1.54 4.99
N HIS A 41 17.12 -1.16 5.63
CA HIS A 41 17.09 -0.65 7.01
C HIS A 41 16.42 0.72 7.08
N VAL A 42 16.64 1.58 6.09
CA VAL A 42 15.98 2.89 6.00
C VAL A 42 14.47 2.71 5.85
N VAL A 43 14.04 1.84 4.94
CA VAL A 43 12.62 1.52 4.73
C VAL A 43 12.00 0.94 6.01
N MET A 44 12.67 0.01 6.67
CA MET A 44 12.21 -0.57 7.94
C MET A 44 12.01 0.50 9.02
N LEU A 45 12.96 1.42 9.18
CA LEU A 45 12.86 2.52 10.15
C LEU A 45 11.70 3.46 9.84
N GLU A 46 11.46 3.78 8.57
CA GLU A 46 10.32 4.59 8.15
C GLU A 46 8.99 3.90 8.48
N ILE A 47 8.85 2.61 8.18
CA ILE A 47 7.65 1.83 8.50
C ILE A 47 7.39 1.80 10.02
N LEU A 48 8.45 1.62 10.82
CA LEU A 48 8.39 1.66 12.28
C LEU A 48 7.99 3.04 12.80
N ASN A 49 8.41 4.11 12.12
CA ASN A 49 8.02 5.49 12.41
C ASN A 49 6.61 5.85 11.89
N GLY A 50 5.88 4.89 11.33
CA GLY A 50 4.50 5.09 10.87
C GLY A 50 4.38 5.63 9.45
N VAL A 51 5.47 5.69 8.67
CA VAL A 51 5.39 6.02 7.24
C VAL A 51 4.57 4.95 6.54
N ARG A 52 3.62 5.38 5.71
CA ARG A 52 2.76 4.54 4.88
C ARG A 52 2.68 5.12 3.48
N GLU A 53 2.32 4.26 2.55
CA GLU A 53 2.09 4.67 1.19
C GLU A 53 0.89 5.59 1.05
N LYS A 54 0.93 6.44 0.02
CA LYS A 54 -0.17 7.34 -0.29
C LYS A 54 -1.24 6.60 -1.07
N PRO A 55 -2.53 6.83 -0.77
CA PRO A 55 -3.60 6.26 -1.56
C PRO A 55 -3.55 6.72 -3.02
N ILE A 56 -3.86 5.80 -3.92
CA ILE A 56 -3.81 6.03 -5.36
C ILE A 56 -5.14 6.66 -5.82
N PRO A 57 -5.10 7.80 -6.52
CA PRO A 57 -6.31 8.40 -7.10
C PRO A 57 -7.07 7.40 -7.96
N ASN A 58 -8.38 7.57 -8.04
CA ASN A 58 -9.27 6.68 -8.76
C ASN A 58 -9.42 5.25 -8.17
N THR A 59 -8.84 4.97 -7.01
CA THR A 59 -9.13 3.73 -6.26
C THR A 59 -10.44 3.87 -5.49
N ASN A 60 -11.22 2.79 -5.39
CA ASN A 60 -12.44 2.76 -4.57
C ASN A 60 -12.10 3.10 -3.12
N VAL A 61 -12.83 4.06 -2.52
CA VAL A 61 -12.54 4.58 -1.17
C VAL A 61 -12.63 3.47 -0.11
N LYS A 62 -13.59 2.57 -0.22
CA LYS A 62 -13.72 1.43 0.71
C LYS A 62 -12.56 0.46 0.58
N PHE A 63 -12.02 0.28 -0.63
CA PHE A 63 -10.83 -0.52 -0.84
C PHE A 63 -9.58 0.13 -0.23
N ILE A 64 -9.47 1.47 -0.32
CA ILE A 64 -8.43 2.25 0.37
C ILE A 64 -8.50 2.03 1.88
N GLU A 65 -9.67 2.23 2.47
CA GLU A 65 -9.88 2.02 3.89
C GLU A 65 -9.55 0.58 4.32
N LEU A 66 -9.88 -0.41 3.49
CA LEU A 66 -9.61 -1.80 3.75
C LEU A 66 -8.10 -2.09 3.84
N TYR A 67 -7.31 -1.73 2.81
CA TYR A 67 -5.88 -2.00 2.88
C TYR A 67 -5.19 -1.14 3.94
N GLN A 68 -5.73 0.04 4.24
CA GLN A 68 -5.23 0.86 5.35
C GLN A 68 -5.45 0.20 6.72
N LYS A 69 -6.62 -0.40 6.95
CA LYS A 69 -6.88 -1.21 8.15
C LYS A 69 -5.94 -2.43 8.22
N CYS A 70 -5.64 -3.05 7.08
CA CYS A 70 -4.77 -4.22 7.03
C CYS A 70 -3.32 -3.93 7.47
N TRP A 71 -2.78 -2.73 7.20
CA TRP A 71 -1.39 -2.37 7.54
C TRP A 71 -1.24 -1.43 8.76
N GLU A 72 -2.26 -1.39 9.62
CA GLU A 72 -2.21 -0.68 10.91
C GLU A 72 -0.95 -1.04 11.70
N HIS A 73 -0.36 -0.05 12.38
CA HIS A 73 0.87 -0.26 13.15
C HIS A 73 0.66 -1.33 14.23
N GLU A 74 -0.41 -1.18 15.01
CA GLU A 74 -0.81 -2.13 16.04
C GLU A 74 -1.42 -3.41 15.43
N PRO A 75 -0.83 -4.61 15.62
CA PRO A 75 -1.34 -5.85 15.04
C PRO A 75 -2.79 -6.17 15.41
N ASP A 76 -3.21 -5.80 16.62
CA ASP A 76 -4.56 -6.09 17.12
C ASP A 76 -5.64 -5.26 16.43
N LYS A 77 -5.28 -4.10 15.85
CA LYS A 77 -6.20 -3.27 15.07
C LYS A 77 -6.46 -3.81 13.67
N ARG A 78 -5.60 -4.71 13.19
CA ARG A 78 -5.76 -5.31 11.86
C ARG A 78 -6.96 -6.26 11.86
N PRO A 79 -7.77 -6.30 10.81
CA PRO A 79 -8.86 -7.27 10.70
C PRO A 79 -8.33 -8.70 10.64
N ASN A 80 -9.18 -9.70 10.89
CA ASN A 80 -8.89 -11.08 10.51
C ASN A 80 -9.32 -11.36 9.06
N ILE A 81 -8.87 -12.48 8.48
CA ILE A 81 -9.13 -12.80 7.08
C ILE A 81 -10.62 -12.89 6.73
N ARG A 82 -11.48 -13.29 7.67
CA ARG A 82 -12.95 -13.35 7.45
C ARG A 82 -13.54 -11.95 7.32
N GLN A 83 -13.06 -11.00 8.12
CA GLN A 83 -13.46 -9.60 8.02
C GLN A 83 -12.98 -8.99 6.70
N VAL A 84 -11.74 -9.25 6.29
CA VAL A 84 -11.21 -8.81 4.99
C VAL A 84 -12.07 -9.33 3.84
N ASN A 85 -12.37 -10.63 3.81
CA ASN A 85 -13.22 -11.22 2.78
C ASN A 85 -14.63 -10.63 2.78
N SER A 86 -15.21 -10.36 3.96
CA SER A 86 -16.53 -9.73 4.06
C SER A 86 -16.55 -8.32 3.48
N GLU A 87 -15.52 -7.52 3.76
CA GLU A 87 -15.38 -6.17 3.23
C GLU A 87 -15.19 -6.19 1.70
N LEU A 88 -14.35 -7.09 1.18
CA LEU A 88 -14.17 -7.28 -0.27
C LEU A 88 -15.49 -7.62 -0.97
N ASN A 89 -16.26 -8.57 -0.44
CA ASN A 89 -17.56 -8.94 -1.00
C ASN A 89 -18.56 -7.76 -0.96
N SER A 90 -18.49 -6.92 0.09
CA SER A 90 -19.31 -5.71 0.16
C SER A 90 -18.92 -4.70 -0.93
N ILE A 91 -17.63 -4.56 -1.20
CA ILE A 91 -17.13 -3.66 -2.26
C ILE A 91 -17.58 -4.15 -3.64
N ASP A 92 -17.46 -5.46 -3.92
CA ASP A 92 -17.84 -6.05 -5.20
C ASP A 92 -19.35 -5.98 -5.48
N SER A 93 -20.17 -6.12 -4.43
CA SER A 93 -21.63 -6.01 -4.55
C SER A 93 -22.11 -4.56 -4.73
N GLU A 94 -21.31 -3.58 -4.30
CA GLU A 94 -21.54 -2.16 -4.49
C GLU A 94 -20.90 -1.64 -5.79
N ASN A 95 -21.29 -2.19 -6.93
CA ASN A 95 -21.01 -1.55 -8.21
C ASN A 95 -21.78 -0.22 -8.31
N ASN A 96 -21.18 0.89 -7.82
CA ASN A 96 -21.21 2.25 -8.41
C ASN A 96 -20.71 3.35 -7.43
N ASN A 97 -19.70 4.10 -7.89
CA ASN A 97 -19.44 5.53 -7.64
C ASN A 97 -18.65 6.04 -6.41
N ASN A 98 -18.12 5.21 -5.52
CA ASN A 98 -17.26 5.69 -4.42
C ASN A 98 -15.76 5.69 -4.81
N VAL A 99 -15.43 6.44 -5.85
CA VAL A 99 -14.05 6.63 -6.30
C VAL A 99 -13.38 7.73 -5.49
N CYS A 100 -12.14 7.54 -5.06
CA CYS A 100 -11.37 8.63 -4.44
C CYS A 100 -11.04 9.67 -5.53
N THR A 101 -11.86 10.72 -5.62
CA THR A 101 -11.72 11.82 -6.58
C THR A 101 -10.78 12.93 -6.10
N VAL A 102 -10.28 12.83 -4.86
CA VAL A 102 -9.51 13.89 -4.21
C VAL A 102 -8.06 13.44 -4.04
N PHE A 103 -7.16 14.16 -4.70
CA PHE A 103 -5.74 14.20 -4.36
C PHE A 103 -5.62 14.53 -2.87
N TYR A 104 -5.07 13.63 -2.05
CA TYR A 104 -4.87 13.81 -0.60
C TYR A 104 -4.40 15.24 -0.28
N SER A 105 -5.34 16.11 0.07
CA SER A 105 -5.06 17.49 0.45
C SER A 105 -4.43 17.42 1.83
N LYS A 106 -3.11 17.62 1.83
CA LYS A 106 -2.28 17.87 2.99
C LYS A 106 -3.04 18.77 3.96
N GLU A 107 -3.47 18.25 5.11
CA GLU A 107 -3.74 19.12 6.26
C GLU A 107 -2.38 19.65 6.76
N LYS A 108 -1.87 20.65 6.05
CA LYS A 108 -1.17 21.77 6.69
C LYS A 108 -2.14 22.93 6.60
N LYS A 109 -2.74 23.30 7.74
CA LYS A 109 -3.15 24.69 7.94
C LYS A 109 -1.90 25.54 7.75
N THR A 110 -1.79 26.24 6.62
CA THR A 110 -1.47 27.68 6.55
C THR A 110 -1.85 28.15 5.14
N SER A 111 -2.47 29.31 5.10
CA SER A 111 -3.11 30.03 4.00
C SER A 111 -2.20 30.42 2.83
N GLU A 112 -2.74 30.31 1.60
CA GLU A 112 -2.74 31.29 0.48
C GLU A 112 -2.84 30.58 -0.90
N GLU A 113 -3.35 31.32 -1.89
CA GLU A 113 -4.14 30.88 -3.05
C GLU A 113 -3.35 30.36 -4.30
N ILE A 114 -4.15 29.74 -5.18
CA ILE A 114 -4.02 29.01 -6.47
C ILE A 114 -3.11 29.60 -7.57
N GLU A 115 -2.53 28.73 -8.43
CA GLU A 115 -2.63 28.77 -9.92
C GLU A 115 -2.18 27.45 -10.59
N ILE A 116 -2.92 27.03 -11.64
CA ILE A 116 -2.81 25.76 -12.39
C ILE A 116 -2.17 26.06 -13.76
N GLU A 117 -1.16 25.28 -14.17
CA GLU A 117 -0.79 25.09 -15.58
C GLU A 117 -0.50 23.60 -15.88
N ASP A 118 -0.80 23.24 -17.13
CA ASP A 118 -1.12 21.92 -17.70
C ASP A 118 0.10 21.24 -18.35
N SER A 119 -0.07 19.98 -18.79
CA SER A 119 0.81 19.17 -19.69
C SER A 119 1.99 18.40 -19.00
N ASP A 120 2.32 17.13 -19.27
CA ASP A 120 2.01 16.19 -20.35
C ASP A 120 2.06 14.72 -19.87
N LEU A 121 1.19 13.88 -20.46
CA LEU A 121 1.40 12.43 -20.53
C LEU A 121 2.61 12.14 -21.43
N SER A 122 3.59 11.39 -20.91
CA SER A 122 4.46 10.57 -21.77
C SER A 122 4.54 9.14 -21.25
N ASN A 123 3.96 8.28 -22.07
CA ASN A 123 3.92 6.82 -22.02
C ASN A 123 5.33 6.22 -21.81
N CYS A 124 5.42 5.16 -21.01
CA CYS A 124 6.60 4.28 -21.00
C CYS A 124 6.17 2.88 -20.54
N ASP A 125 5.53 2.18 -21.45
CA ASP A 125 5.41 0.72 -21.43
C ASP A 125 6.80 0.10 -21.24
N LYS A 126 7.00 -0.63 -20.15
CA LYS A 126 7.91 -1.77 -20.10
C LYS A 126 7.25 -2.90 -19.31
N GLU A 127 6.74 -3.82 -20.09
CA GLU A 127 6.40 -5.19 -19.73
C GLU A 127 7.65 -5.84 -19.09
N CYS A 128 7.64 -6.04 -17.77
CA CYS A 128 8.66 -6.83 -17.10
C CYS A 128 8.13 -8.25 -16.95
N ASP A 129 8.69 -9.14 -17.78
CA ASP A 129 8.40 -10.57 -17.87
C ASP A 129 8.30 -11.24 -16.50
N LEU A 130 7.12 -11.79 -16.22
CA LEU A 130 6.81 -12.62 -15.05
C LEU A 130 7.62 -13.94 -15.02
N ASN A 131 8.39 -14.23 -16.08
CA ASN A 131 9.14 -15.47 -16.28
C ASN A 131 10.55 -15.47 -15.67
N ALA A 132 11.04 -14.35 -15.14
CA ALA A 132 12.39 -14.29 -14.55
C ALA A 132 12.46 -14.77 -13.07
N MET A 133 11.31 -14.97 -12.41
CA MET A 133 11.26 -15.31 -10.98
C MET A 133 11.12 -16.82 -10.70
N MET A 134 11.06 -17.65 -11.74
CA MET A 134 10.84 -19.11 -11.62
C MET A 134 12.08 -19.98 -11.93
N THR A 135 13.26 -19.41 -12.20
CA THR A 135 14.44 -20.20 -12.64
C THR A 135 15.60 -20.27 -11.66
N PHE A 136 15.41 -19.94 -10.38
CA PHE A 136 16.40 -20.21 -9.33
C PHE A 136 15.99 -21.36 -8.42
N GLN A 137 15.78 -22.53 -9.03
CA GLN A 137 15.83 -23.83 -8.37
C GLN A 137 16.22 -24.84 -9.45
N ASP A 138 17.52 -24.90 -9.74
CA ASP A 138 18.23 -26.08 -10.23
C ASP A 138 19.69 -25.68 -10.51
N SER A 139 20.56 -25.81 -9.50
CA SER A 139 22.02 -25.98 -9.61
C SER A 139 22.58 -26.47 -8.28
#